data_AF-A0A7S0VQG4-F1
#
_entry.id   AF-A0A7S0VQG4-F1
#
_cell.length_a   1.000
_cell.length_b   1.000
_cell.length_c   1.000
_cell.angle_alpha   90.00
_cell.angle_beta   90.00
_cell.angle_gamma   90.00
#
_symmetry.space_group_name_H-M   'P 1'
#
loop_
_entity.id
_entity.type
_entity.pdbx_description
1 polymer ?
#
loop_
_entity_poly.entity_id
_entity_poly.type
_entity_poly.pdbx_seq_one_letter_code
_entity_poly.pdbx_strand_id
1 'polypeptide(L)'
;GMVSFSLPWNLITLTASASGGATVTLQPAVLTAAAALALGIFTLIVTPTIIRAIRGSKKWAGKHVLVTGGSQGIGKEIAMEFARRGAHVTIMARTEATLKAAVAEVKGQAKSAEQKVDF
;
A
#
# COMPACT_ATOMS: atom_id res chain seq x y z
N GLY A 1 -45.68 48.42 -0.22
CA GLY A 1 -44.90 47.64 0.75
C GLY A 1 -44.41 46.39 0.06
N MET A 2 -43.08 46.20 0.00
CA MET A 2 -42.44 45.10 -0.71
C MET A 2 -42.42 43.87 0.19
N VAL A 3 -43.26 42.88 -0.10
CA VAL A 3 -43.27 41.59 0.61
C VAL A 3 -42.03 40.80 0.18
N SER A 4 -41.02 40.77 1.06
CA SER A 4 -39.84 39.93 0.90
C SER A 4 -40.19 38.49 1.28
N PHE A 5 -40.12 37.57 0.31
CA PHE A 5 -40.33 36.15 0.54
C PHE A 5 -38.94 35.48 0.62
N SER A 6 -38.47 35.24 1.86
CA SER A 6 -37.22 34.52 2.10
C SER A 6 -37.52 33.01 2.04
N LEU A 7 -37.24 32.39 0.90
CA LEU A 7 -37.21 30.93 0.80
C LEU A 7 -35.89 30.44 1.42
N PRO A 8 -35.92 29.55 2.41
CA PRO A 8 -34.69 28.98 2.93
C PRO A 8 -34.07 28.08 1.85
N TRP A 9 -32.76 28.16 1.71
CA TRP A 9 -31.94 27.52 0.66
C TRP A 9 -31.94 25.96 0.70
N ASN A 10 -32.82 25.34 1.48
CA ASN A 10 -32.82 23.92 1.84
C ASN A 10 -34.06 23.12 1.35
N LEU A 11 -34.87 23.65 0.43
CA LEU A 11 -36.10 23.02 -0.06
C LEU A 11 -35.97 22.44 -1.48
N ILE A 12 -35.30 21.30 -1.62
CA ILE A 12 -35.50 20.41 -2.78
C ILE A 12 -36.00 19.07 -2.23
N THR A 13 -37.32 18.97 -2.04
CA THR A 13 -37.98 17.71 -1.66
C THR A 13 -37.96 16.75 -2.84
N LEU A 14 -37.11 15.73 -2.77
CA LEU A 14 -37.04 14.66 -3.76
C LEU A 14 -38.10 13.62 -3.41
N THR A 15 -39.14 13.50 -4.23
CA THR A 15 -40.21 12.51 -4.04
C THR A 15 -39.86 11.26 -4.84
N ALA A 16 -39.58 10.15 -4.16
CA ALA A 16 -39.45 8.84 -4.79
C ALA A 16 -40.74 8.04 -4.54
N SER A 17 -41.41 7.63 -5.63
CA SER A 17 -42.63 6.81 -5.57
C SER A 17 -42.24 5.35 -5.76
N ALA A 18 -42.38 4.53 -4.72
CA ALA A 18 -42.30 3.07 -4.84
C ALA A 18 -43.69 2.51 -5.18
N SER A 19 -43.74 1.38 -5.91
CA SER A 19 -44.92 0.77 -6.56
C SER A 19 -46.09 0.35 -5.64
N GLY A 20 -46.09 0.74 -4.37
CA GLY A 20 -47.17 0.53 -3.39
C GLY A 20 -47.81 1.81 -2.83
N GLY A 21 -47.55 2.99 -3.40
CA GLY A 21 -48.25 4.24 -3.06
C GLY A 21 -47.77 4.97 -1.80
N ALA A 22 -46.76 4.45 -1.09
CA ALA A 22 -46.13 5.16 0.02
C ALA A 22 -45.10 6.17 -0.51
N THR A 23 -45.36 7.46 -0.33
CA THR A 23 -44.42 8.54 -0.64
C THR A 23 -43.47 8.75 0.55
N VAL A 24 -42.18 8.55 0.33
CA VAL A 24 -41.15 8.77 1.36
C VAL A 24 -40.52 10.14 1.13
N THR A 25 -40.76 11.09 2.02
CA THR A 25 -40.14 12.41 1.99
C THR A 25 -38.84 12.39 2.78
N LEU A 26 -37.70 12.44 2.08
CA LEU A 26 -36.38 12.53 2.71
C LEU A 26 -35.83 13.95 2.53
N GLN A 27 -35.45 14.61 3.62
CA GLN A 27 -34.72 15.87 3.55
C GLN A 27 -33.35 15.62 2.87
N PRO A 28 -32.88 16.49 1.95
CA PRO A 28 -31.60 16.31 1.26
C PRO A 28 -30.41 16.09 2.21
N ALA A 29 -30.47 16.67 3.41
CA ALA A 29 -29.46 16.51 4.46
C ALA A 29 -29.33 15.06 4.98
N VAL A 30 -30.42 14.29 5.00
CA VAL A 30 -30.41 12.89 5.46
C VAL A 30 -29.77 11.99 4.40
N LEU A 31 -30.02 12.28 3.12
CA LEU A 31 -29.46 11.54 2.00
C LEU A 31 -27.94 11.77 1.86
N THR A 32 -27.48 13.01 2.03
CA THR A 32 -26.04 13.33 2.00
C THR A 32 -25.30 12.73 3.20
N ALA A 33 -25.91 12.76 4.40
CA ALA A 33 -25.35 12.11 5.57
C ALA A 33 -25.21 10.58 5.38
N ALA A 34 -26.23 9.92 4.82
CA ALA A 34 -26.18 8.49 4.54
C ALA A 34 -25.08 8.13 3.51
N ALA A 35 -24.95 8.90 2.44
CA ALA A 35 -23.89 8.69 1.44
C ALA A 35 -22.49 8.91 2.02
N ALA A 36 -22.30 9.94 2.86
CA ALA A 36 -21.02 10.21 3.52
C ALA A 36 -20.61 9.08 4.47
N LEU A 37 -21.57 8.55 5.24
CA LEU A 37 -21.33 7.39 6.11
C LEU A 37 -21.00 6.13 5.30
N ALA A 38 -21.71 5.88 4.19
CA ALA A 38 -21.44 4.74 3.32
C ALA A 38 -20.02 4.81 2.71
N LEU A 39 -19.61 5.96 2.19
CA LEU A 39 -18.25 6.17 1.66
C LEU A 39 -17.19 6.09 2.76
N GLY A 40 -17.47 6.61 3.95
CA GLY A 40 -16.58 6.52 5.11
C GLY A 40 -16.36 5.07 5.54
N ILE A 41 -17.44 4.30 5.70
CA ILE A 41 -17.38 2.88 6.06
C ILE A 41 -16.68 2.07 4.96
N PHE A 42 -17.02 2.32 3.69
CA PHE A 42 -16.37 1.68 2.55
C PHE A 42 -14.86 1.95 2.53
N THR A 43 -14.44 3.19 2.75
CA THR A 43 -13.02 3.57 2.82
C THR A 43 -12.33 2.87 4.00
N LEU A 44 -12.93 2.86 5.19
CA LEU A 44 -12.36 2.19 6.37
C LEU A 44 -12.20 0.67 6.19
N ILE A 45 -12.99 0.03 5.34
CA ILE A 45 -12.90 -1.42 5.08
C ILE A 45 -11.97 -1.71 3.88
N VAL A 46 -12.08 -0.94 2.80
CA VAL A 46 -11.36 -1.18 1.55
C VAL A 46 -9.89 -0.72 1.63
N THR A 47 -9.61 0.40 2.29
CA THR A 47 -8.24 0.91 2.42
C THR A 47 -7.31 -0.08 3.13
N PRO A 48 -7.62 -0.63 4.32
CA PRO A 48 -6.72 -1.59 4.98
C PRO A 48 -6.65 -2.95 4.27
N THR A 49 -7.69 -3.36 3.54
CA THR A 49 -7.68 -4.63 2.79
C THR A 49 -6.78 -4.54 1.56
N ILE A 50 -6.84 -3.43 0.81
CA ILE A 50 -5.90 -3.17 -0.30
C ILE A 50 -4.47 -3.05 0.24
N ILE A 51 -4.25 -2.31 1.34
CA ILE A 51 -2.92 -2.17 1.96
C ILE A 51 -2.36 -3.53 2.39
N ARG A 52 -3.19 -4.44 2.91
CA ARG A 52 -2.77 -5.80 3.26
C ARG A 52 -2.47 -6.65 2.02
N ALA A 53 -3.25 -6.52 0.95
CA ALA A 53 -3.05 -7.26 -0.29
C ALA A 53 -1.76 -6.86 -1.02
N ILE A 54 -1.40 -5.56 -1.03
CA ILE A 54 -0.16 -5.08 -1.65
C ILE A 54 1.08 -5.32 -0.78
N ARG A 55 0.91 -5.53 0.54
CA ARG A 55 1.98 -5.96 1.45
C ARG A 55 2.26 -7.45 1.24
N GLY A 56 2.75 -7.80 0.05
CA GLY A 56 3.11 -9.16 -0.30
C GLY A 56 4.08 -9.76 0.73
N SER A 57 3.64 -10.78 1.45
CA SER A 57 4.47 -11.55 2.38
C SER A 57 5.36 -12.52 1.60
N LYS A 58 6.19 -12.01 0.68
CA LYS A 58 7.15 -12.88 -0.01
C LYS A 58 8.27 -13.19 0.97
N LYS A 59 8.26 -14.42 1.50
CA LYS A 59 9.33 -14.93 2.36
C LYS A 59 10.58 -15.16 1.50
N TRP A 60 11.62 -14.38 1.75
CA TRP A 60 12.90 -14.48 1.05
C TRP A 60 13.86 -15.47 1.73
N ALA A 61 13.54 -15.90 2.96
CA ALA A 61 14.28 -16.91 3.70
C ALA A 61 14.49 -18.17 2.85
N GLY A 62 15.74 -18.58 2.68
CA GLY A 62 16.13 -19.78 1.92
C GLY A 62 16.01 -19.65 0.40
N LYS A 63 15.71 -18.46 -0.15
CA LYS A 63 15.74 -18.21 -1.60
C LYS A 63 17.11 -17.70 -2.03
N HIS A 64 17.51 -18.02 -3.27
CA HIS A 64 18.71 -17.48 -3.88
C HIS A 64 18.39 -16.24 -4.72
N VAL A 65 19.17 -15.18 -4.55
CA VAL A 65 19.05 -13.93 -5.30
C VAL A 65 20.39 -13.58 -5.93
N LEU A 66 20.38 -13.36 -7.24
CA LEU A 66 21.53 -12.86 -7.98
C LEU A 66 21.38 -11.35 -8.19
N VAL A 67 22.38 -10.59 -7.77
CA VAL A 67 22.40 -9.13 -7.94
C VAL A 67 23.54 -8.73 -8.86
N THR A 68 23.19 -8.27 -10.06
CA THR A 68 24.15 -7.69 -11.00
C THR A 68 24.47 -6.26 -10.61
N GLY A 69 25.74 -5.86 -10.75
CA GLY A 69 26.23 -4.56 -10.30
C GLY A 69 26.25 -4.38 -8.78
N GLY A 70 26.06 -5.43 -7.97
CA GLY A 70 25.88 -5.29 -6.52
C GLY A 70 27.15 -4.99 -5.71
N SER A 71 28.25 -4.65 -6.37
CA SER A 71 29.49 -4.23 -5.68
C SER A 71 29.38 -2.85 -5.03
N GLN A 72 28.51 -1.97 -5.56
CA GLN A 72 28.41 -0.57 -5.11
C GLN A 72 26.99 -0.01 -5.32
N GLY A 73 26.74 1.16 -4.70
CA GLY A 73 25.52 1.93 -4.88
C GLY A 73 24.24 1.14 -4.57
N ILE A 74 23.23 1.32 -5.42
CA ILE A 74 21.89 0.72 -5.24
C ILE A 74 21.95 -0.81 -5.26
N GLY A 75 22.79 -1.39 -6.12
CA GLY A 75 22.93 -2.85 -6.20
C GLY A 75 23.43 -3.45 -4.88
N LYS A 76 24.38 -2.79 -4.20
CA LYS A 76 24.89 -3.26 -2.90
C LYS A 76 23.81 -3.20 -1.82
N GLU A 77 23.05 -2.10 -1.75
CA GLU A 77 21.95 -1.96 -0.79
C GLU A 77 20.84 -2.98 -1.04
N ILE A 78 20.53 -3.28 -2.31
CA ILE A 78 19.58 -4.35 -2.66
C ILE A 78 20.09 -5.71 -2.15
N ALA A 79 21.37 -6.02 -2.37
CA ALA A 79 21.99 -7.25 -1.89
C ALA A 79 21.92 -7.36 -0.35
N MET A 80 22.24 -6.28 0.36
CA MET A 80 22.15 -6.20 1.82
C MET A 80 20.71 -6.40 2.31
N GLU A 81 19.73 -5.78 1.67
CA GLU A 81 18.33 -5.91 2.05
C GLU A 81 17.80 -7.34 1.85
N PHE A 82 18.22 -8.02 0.78
CA PHE A 82 17.89 -9.44 0.60
C PHE A 82 18.57 -10.33 1.65
N ALA A 83 19.82 -10.03 2.02
CA ALA A 83 20.52 -10.73 3.10
C ALA A 83 19.79 -10.56 4.45
N ARG A 84 19.35 -9.34 4.78
CA ARG A 84 18.53 -9.06 6.00
C ARG A 84 17.21 -9.82 6.01
N ARG A 85 16.63 -10.06 4.84
CA ARG A 85 15.37 -10.81 4.69
C ARG A 85 15.56 -12.33 4.72
N GLY A 86 16.79 -12.82 4.85
CA GLY A 86 17.10 -14.25 4.98
C GLY A 86 17.43 -14.97 3.67
N ALA A 87 17.61 -14.25 2.56
CA ALA A 87 17.98 -14.86 1.28
C ALA A 87 19.47 -15.23 1.23
N HIS A 88 19.80 -16.25 0.44
CA HIS A 88 21.15 -16.45 -0.07
C HIS A 88 21.38 -15.43 -1.20
N VAL A 89 22.53 -14.78 -1.22
CA VAL A 89 22.79 -13.65 -2.13
C VAL A 89 24.09 -13.88 -2.89
N THR A 90 24.03 -13.82 -4.21
CA THR A 90 25.22 -13.84 -5.07
C THR A 90 25.35 -12.50 -5.78
N ILE A 91 26.55 -11.91 -5.78
CA ILE A 91 26.77 -10.56 -6.28
C ILE A 91 27.72 -10.58 -7.48
N MET A 92 27.34 -10.00 -8.60
CA MET A 92 28.21 -9.92 -9.79
C MET A 92 28.63 -8.48 -10.09
N ALA A 93 29.92 -8.23 -10.27
CA ALA A 93 30.41 -7.01 -10.91
C ALA A 93 31.80 -7.24 -11.53
N ARG A 94 32.35 -6.19 -12.17
CA ARG A 94 33.56 -6.30 -13.00
C ARG A 94 34.87 -6.31 -12.22
N THR A 95 34.89 -5.80 -10.99
CA THR A 95 36.13 -5.56 -10.23
C THR A 95 36.14 -6.39 -8.95
N GLU A 96 37.09 -7.32 -8.84
CA GLU A 96 37.15 -8.28 -7.74
C GLU A 96 37.37 -7.61 -6.37
N ALA A 97 38.22 -6.57 -6.31
CA ALA A 97 38.51 -5.86 -5.07
C ALA A 97 37.25 -5.25 -4.44
N THR A 98 36.38 -4.63 -5.26
CA THR A 98 35.11 -4.06 -4.78
C THR A 98 34.09 -5.16 -4.47
N LEU A 99 34.13 -6.30 -5.18
CA LEU A 99 33.30 -7.48 -4.90
C LEU A 99 33.57 -8.08 -3.52
N LYS A 100 34.85 -8.28 -3.18
CA LYS A 100 35.25 -8.82 -1.87
C LYS A 100 34.80 -7.94 -0.71
N ALA A 101 34.99 -6.63 -0.85
CA ALA A 101 34.53 -5.66 0.14
C ALA A 101 33.00 -5.71 0.29
N ALA A 102 32.26 -5.67 -0.83
CA ALA A 102 30.81 -5.72 -0.83
C ALA A 102 30.26 -7.02 -0.21
N VAL A 103 30.86 -8.19 -0.48
CA VAL A 103 30.44 -9.45 0.12
C VAL A 103 30.68 -9.50 1.62
N ALA A 104 31.79 -8.93 2.11
CA ALA A 104 32.01 -8.81 3.56
C ALA A 104 30.93 -7.95 4.22
N GLU A 105 30.58 -6.81 3.61
CA GLU A 105 29.51 -5.94 4.09
C GLU A 105 28.13 -6.63 4.07
N VAL A 106 27.81 -7.35 2.99
CA VAL A 106 26.52 -8.06 2.83
C VAL A 106 26.43 -9.24 3.79
N LYS A 107 27.52 -9.98 4.02
CA LYS A 107 27.59 -11.04 5.06
C LYS A 107 27.30 -10.48 6.44
N GLY A 108 27.81 -9.29 6.76
CA GLY A 108 27.53 -8.61 8.04
C GLY A 108 26.05 -8.26 8.26
N GLN A 109 25.24 -8.26 7.20
CA GLN A 109 23.79 -8.01 7.25
C GLN A 109 22.94 -9.28 7.16
N ALA A 110 23.56 -10.47 7.10
CA ALA A 110 22.85 -11.73 7.05
C ALA A 110 22.07 -11.96 8.36
N LYS A 111 20.83 -12.43 8.21
CA LYS A 111 19.92 -12.79 9.31
C LYS A 111 20.32 -14.10 10.03
N SER A 112 20.98 -15.03 9.33
CA SER A 112 21.37 -16.35 9.81
C SER A 112 22.76 -16.73 9.29
N ALA A 113 23.53 -17.44 10.13
CA ALA A 113 24.86 -17.95 9.77
C ALA A 113 24.85 -18.99 8.64
N GLU A 114 23.68 -19.59 8.38
CA GLU A 114 23.49 -20.60 7.33
C GLU A 114 23.31 -19.97 5.93
N GLN A 115 23.16 -18.65 5.86
CA GLN A 115 23.03 -17.93 4.59
C GLN A 115 24.35 -17.96 3.81
N LYS A 116 24.22 -18.17 2.51
CA LYS A 116 25.33 -18.21 1.56
C LYS A 116 25.38 -16.85 0.88
N VAL A 117 26.52 -16.18 0.99
CA VAL A 117 26.76 -14.89 0.37
C VAL A 117 28.08 -14.98 -0.37
N ASP A 118 28.03 -14.93 -1.69
CA ASP A 118 29.17 -15.18 -2.58
C ASP A 118 29.15 -14.21 -3.77
N PHE A 119 30.19 -14.22 -4.61
CA PHE A 119 30.32 -13.34 -5.76
C PHE A 119 30.91 -14.04 -6.98
#